data_AF-A0AAD7C2E4-F1
#
_entry.id   AF-A0AAD7C2E4-F1
#
_cell.length_a   1.000
_cell.length_b   1.000
_cell.length_c   1.000
_cell.angle_alpha   90.00
_cell.angle_beta   90.00
_cell.angle_gamma   90.00
#
_symmetry.space_group_name_H-M   'P 1'
#
loop_
_entity.id
_entity.type
_entity.pdbx_description
1 polymer ?
#
loop_
_entity_poly.entity_id
_entity_poly.type
_entity_poly.pdbx_seq_one_letter_code
_entity_poly.pdbx_strand_id
1 'polypeptide(L)'
;MQNDVGNIITATPAFAVSPQLKTNIQSYSLSVLLSPKLAQYRGELPVQHVWNILKKHGSDLPPGIENIPADMKTLTSEIQEQLTQARSSCKKKGIVRIIRVDDKKNKITIELEPSQHQNLFALAQCFVDGTKCRITNALCGRIALMRDVYLANSGTSFWTDLDNALVLMRQVAEGSEDARDAMFEDLIETDKKLHGAVDIIYQSTHDLQQEVDDLIDATSADAASTATRRDCSPPPEGDSDQLDADGGGGAEAVDTNS
;
A
#
# COMPACT_ATOMS: atom_id res chain seq x y z
N MET A 1 42.76 -50.47 7.61
CA MET A 1 41.33 -50.17 7.35
C MET A 1 41.06 -48.81 7.96
N GLN A 2 41.16 -47.75 7.15
CA GLN A 2 40.80 -46.39 7.55
C GLN A 2 39.27 -46.28 7.39
N ASN A 3 38.55 -46.02 8.49
CA ASN A 3 37.14 -45.68 8.41
C ASN A 3 37.05 -44.20 8.01
N ASP A 4 36.66 -43.94 6.76
CA ASP A 4 36.22 -42.61 6.33
C ASP A 4 34.91 -42.30 7.06
N VAL A 5 34.99 -41.44 8.07
CA VAL A 5 33.84 -40.94 8.80
C VAL A 5 33.12 -39.98 7.86
N GLY A 6 32.09 -40.50 7.19
CA GLY A 6 31.30 -39.76 6.22
C GLY A 6 30.89 -38.40 6.76
N ASN A 7 31.12 -37.36 5.95
CA ASN A 7 30.64 -36.00 6.18
C ASN A 7 29.13 -36.08 6.50
N ILE A 8 28.78 -35.94 7.77
CA ILE A 8 27.39 -35.78 8.18
C ILE A 8 26.97 -34.42 7.62
N ILE A 9 26.23 -34.43 6.52
CA ILE A 9 25.54 -33.25 6.00
C ILE A 9 24.50 -32.91 7.05
N THR A 10 24.86 -32.06 8.01
CA THR A 10 23.92 -31.44 8.93
C THR A 10 23.02 -30.56 8.08
N ALA A 11 21.75 -30.94 7.97
CA ALA A 11 20.75 -30.16 7.26
C ALA A 11 20.76 -28.72 7.82
N THR A 12 21.04 -27.74 6.96
CA THR A 12 20.97 -26.33 7.33
C THR A 12 19.56 -26.04 7.84
N PRO A 13 19.41 -25.39 9.01
CA PRO A 13 18.08 -25.08 9.53
C PRO A 13 17.32 -24.19 8.55
N ALA A 14 16.00 -24.39 8.46
CA ALA A 14 15.14 -23.53 7.64
C ALA A 14 15.27 -22.08 8.10
N PHE A 15 15.33 -21.16 7.13
CA PHE A 15 15.38 -19.73 7.42
C PHE A 15 14.17 -19.30 8.25
N ALA A 16 14.43 -18.50 9.28
CA ALA A 16 13.42 -17.87 10.11
C ALA A 16 13.74 -16.38 10.23
N VAL A 17 12.70 -15.54 10.11
CA VAL A 17 12.84 -14.09 10.28
C VAL A 17 13.23 -13.80 11.72
N SER A 18 14.37 -13.14 11.92
CA SER A 18 14.84 -12.78 13.27
C SER A 18 13.93 -11.73 13.92
N PRO A 19 13.85 -11.66 15.26
CA PRO A 19 13.05 -10.63 15.94
C PRO A 19 13.44 -9.20 15.57
N GLN A 20 14.73 -8.96 15.34
CA GLN A 20 15.25 -7.65 14.91
C GLN A 20 14.79 -7.31 13.49
N LEU A 21 14.92 -8.25 12.55
CA LEU A 21 14.45 -8.08 11.18
C LEU A 21 12.94 -7.82 11.16
N LYS A 22 12.15 -8.57 11.95
CA LYS A 22 10.71 -8.36 12.09
C LYS A 22 10.36 -6.95 12.59
N THR A 23 11.08 -6.44 13.58
CA THR A 23 10.92 -5.07 14.09
C THR A 23 11.21 -4.02 13.01
N ASN A 24 12.26 -4.25 12.22
CA ASN A 24 12.61 -3.35 11.11
C ASN A 24 11.56 -3.40 10.00
N ILE A 25 11.09 -4.59 9.60
CA ILE A 25 9.99 -4.76 8.63
C ILE A 25 8.74 -4.02 9.11
N GLN A 26 8.37 -4.14 10.38
CA GLN A 26 7.23 -3.43 10.95
C GLN A 26 7.40 -1.91 10.83
N SER A 27 8.58 -1.39 11.21
CA SER A 27 8.88 0.05 11.11
C SER A 27 8.81 0.54 9.67
N TYR A 28 9.43 -0.17 8.73
CA TYR A 28 9.42 0.22 7.32
C TYR A 28 8.04 0.09 6.68
N SER A 29 7.28 -0.94 7.03
CA SER A 29 5.89 -1.10 6.58
C SER A 29 5.03 0.09 6.98
N LEU A 30 5.21 0.58 8.22
CA LEU A 30 4.49 1.76 8.68
C LEU A 30 4.97 3.04 7.96
N SER A 31 6.27 3.26 7.81
CA SER A 31 6.82 4.40 7.05
C SER A 31 6.36 4.43 5.59
N VAL A 32 6.28 3.27 4.92
CA VAL A 32 5.76 3.16 3.54
C VAL A 32 4.28 3.54 3.51
N LEU A 33 3.46 3.05 4.45
CA LEU A 33 2.04 3.40 4.51
C LEU A 33 1.80 4.87 4.87
N LEU A 34 2.70 5.52 5.61
CA LEU A 34 2.60 6.94 5.94
C LEU A 34 3.17 7.85 4.83
N SER A 35 3.80 7.29 3.81
CA SER A 35 4.37 8.08 2.72
C SER A 35 3.27 8.76 1.89
N PRO A 36 3.37 10.08 1.65
CA PRO A 36 2.46 10.79 0.76
C PRO A 36 2.69 10.46 -0.71
N LYS A 37 3.81 9.81 -1.07
CA LYS A 37 4.14 9.41 -2.45
C LYS A 37 3.55 8.03 -2.81
N LEU A 38 3.04 7.27 -1.85
CA LEU A 38 2.51 5.93 -2.08
C LEU A 38 1.30 5.94 -3.04
N ALA A 39 1.40 5.22 -4.15
CA ALA A 39 0.34 5.22 -5.17
C ALA A 39 -0.90 4.40 -4.76
N GLN A 40 -0.70 3.32 -4.00
CA GLN A 40 -1.75 2.41 -3.53
C GLN A 40 -1.32 1.73 -2.23
N TYR A 41 -2.27 1.45 -1.34
CA TYR A 41 -2.06 0.80 -0.05
C TYR A 41 -2.13 -0.73 -0.14
N ARG A 42 -2.61 -1.27 -1.26
CA ARG A 42 -2.75 -2.71 -1.50
C ARG A 42 -1.85 -3.22 -2.62
N GLY A 43 -1.78 -4.55 -2.71
CA GLY A 43 -1.11 -5.25 -3.80
C GLY A 43 0.39 -5.36 -3.59
N GLU A 44 1.10 -5.55 -4.70
CA GLU A 44 2.53 -5.84 -4.70
C GLU A 44 3.40 -4.60 -4.49
N LEU A 45 2.91 -3.42 -4.87
CA LEU A 45 3.71 -2.20 -4.85
C LEU A 45 4.22 -1.82 -3.44
N PRO A 46 3.40 -1.82 -2.37
CA PRO A 46 3.91 -1.60 -1.01
C PRO A 46 4.93 -2.65 -0.56
N VAL A 47 4.75 -3.90 -0.98
CA VAL A 47 5.67 -5.00 -0.67
C VAL A 47 7.02 -4.76 -1.32
N GLN A 48 7.05 -4.34 -2.58
CA GLN A 48 8.26 -3.96 -3.31
C GLN A 48 8.98 -2.79 -2.66
N HIS A 49 8.25 -1.75 -2.22
CA HIS A 49 8.88 -0.62 -1.53
C HIS A 49 9.57 -1.05 -0.22
N VAL A 50 8.91 -1.87 0.60
CA VAL A 50 9.53 -2.39 1.83
C VAL A 50 10.75 -3.26 1.50
N TRP A 51 10.67 -4.08 0.46
CA TRP A 51 11.82 -4.86 -0.03
C TRP A 51 13.00 -3.97 -0.43
N ASN A 52 12.76 -2.91 -1.21
CA ASN A 52 13.81 -1.99 -1.67
C ASN A 52 14.48 -1.27 -0.49
N ILE A 53 13.71 -0.87 0.52
CA ILE A 53 14.22 -0.28 1.76
C ILE A 53 15.09 -1.29 2.53
N LEU A 54 14.62 -2.54 2.68
CA LEU A 54 15.37 -3.60 3.36
C LEU A 54 16.71 -3.90 2.65
N LYS A 55 16.71 -3.96 1.31
CA LYS A 55 17.93 -4.17 0.52
C LYS A 55 18.92 -3.03 0.69
N LYS A 56 18.42 -1.79 0.70
CA LYS A 56 19.26 -0.60 0.87
C LYS A 56 19.93 -0.55 2.24
N HIS A 57 19.19 -0.86 3.31
CA HIS A 57 19.74 -0.81 4.66
C HIS A 57 20.50 -2.07 5.06
N GLY A 58 20.19 -3.23 4.46
CA GLY A 58 21.03 -4.43 4.32
C GLY A 58 21.52 -5.14 5.60
N SER A 59 21.47 -4.50 6.76
CA SER A 59 22.15 -4.94 7.99
C SER A 59 21.58 -6.24 8.56
N ASP A 60 20.31 -6.51 8.29
CA ASP A 60 19.58 -7.62 8.91
C ASP A 60 19.16 -8.71 7.91
N LEU A 61 19.54 -8.57 6.63
CA LEU A 61 19.24 -9.57 5.61
C LEU A 61 20.33 -10.65 5.56
N PRO A 62 19.97 -11.94 5.52
CA PRO A 62 20.94 -13.00 5.31
C PRO A 62 21.69 -12.83 3.98
N PRO A 63 23.02 -13.02 3.95
CA PRO A 63 23.79 -12.95 2.73
C PRO A 63 23.25 -13.91 1.66
N GLY A 64 22.98 -13.39 0.46
CA GLY A 64 22.52 -14.21 -0.66
C GLY A 64 21.06 -14.68 -0.58
N ILE A 65 20.24 -14.12 0.32
CA ILE A 65 18.80 -14.46 0.43
C ILE A 65 18.06 -14.34 -0.90
N GLU A 66 18.48 -13.41 -1.77
CA GLU A 66 17.90 -13.19 -3.10
C GLU A 66 18.05 -14.40 -4.05
N ASN A 67 19.02 -15.28 -3.78
CA ASN A 67 19.27 -16.47 -4.57
C ASN A 67 18.52 -17.70 -4.02
N ILE A 68 17.78 -17.55 -2.92
CA ILE A 68 17.08 -18.63 -2.24
C ILE A 68 15.57 -18.37 -2.29
N PRO A 69 14.84 -18.92 -3.28
CA PRO A 69 13.42 -18.63 -3.48
C PRO A 69 12.53 -18.94 -2.27
N ALA A 70 12.87 -19.98 -1.50
CA ALA A 70 12.14 -20.34 -0.29
C ALA A 70 12.24 -19.25 0.80
N ASP A 71 13.43 -18.68 0.99
CA ASP A 71 13.69 -17.66 2.00
C ASP A 71 13.08 -16.32 1.59
N MET A 72 13.17 -15.97 0.30
CA MET A 72 12.47 -14.82 -0.27
C MET A 72 10.95 -14.90 -0.07
N LYS A 73 10.36 -16.09 -0.27
CA LYS A 73 8.92 -16.31 -0.05
C LYS A 73 8.55 -16.13 1.42
N THR A 74 9.36 -16.66 2.34
CA THR A 74 9.16 -16.49 3.79
C THR A 74 9.22 -15.02 4.18
N LEU A 75 10.24 -14.29 3.71
CA LEU A 75 10.39 -12.86 4.00
C LEU A 75 9.28 -12.01 3.38
N THR A 76 8.88 -12.31 2.14
CA THR A 76 7.75 -11.63 1.47
C THR A 76 6.44 -11.84 2.23
N SER A 77 6.21 -13.05 2.73
CA SER A 77 5.03 -13.36 3.56
C SER A 77 5.00 -12.53 4.84
N GLU A 78 6.14 -12.38 5.52
CA GLU A 78 6.24 -11.54 6.71
C GLU A 78 6.01 -10.05 6.39
N ILE A 79 6.56 -9.54 5.28
CA ILE A 79 6.29 -8.16 4.83
C ILE A 79 4.80 -7.93 4.58
N GLN A 80 4.13 -8.86 3.87
CA GLN A 80 2.70 -8.78 3.61
C GLN A 80 1.87 -8.81 4.91
N GLU A 81 2.28 -9.64 5.88
CA GLU A 81 1.66 -9.67 7.20
C GLU A 81 1.82 -8.33 7.91
N GLN A 82 3.03 -7.78 7.99
CA GLN A 82 3.29 -6.51 8.66
C GLN A 82 2.57 -5.33 8.00
N LEU A 83 2.50 -5.26 6.67
CA LEU A 83 1.70 -4.27 5.95
C LEU A 83 0.20 -4.41 6.26
N THR A 84 -0.29 -5.63 6.45
CA THR A 84 -1.70 -5.88 6.83
C THR A 84 -1.97 -5.45 8.26
N GLN A 85 -1.06 -5.76 9.19
CA GLN A 85 -1.15 -5.32 10.58
C GLN A 85 -1.08 -3.79 10.69
N ALA A 86 -0.16 -3.15 9.96
CA ALA A 86 0.01 -1.71 9.95
C ALA A 86 -1.23 -1.00 9.40
N ARG A 87 -1.80 -1.47 8.26
CA ARG A 87 -3.10 -0.98 7.76
C ARG A 87 -4.21 -1.14 8.80
N SER A 88 -4.35 -2.33 9.40
CA SER A 88 -5.34 -2.56 10.45
C SER A 88 -5.18 -1.58 11.63
N SER A 89 -3.94 -1.32 12.04
CA SER A 89 -3.60 -0.34 13.08
C SER A 89 -3.98 1.08 12.67
N CYS A 90 -3.60 1.52 11.46
CA CYS A 90 -3.97 2.84 10.92
C CYS A 90 -5.49 3.04 10.90
N LYS A 91 -6.24 2.07 10.37
CA LYS A 91 -7.71 2.14 10.34
C LYS A 91 -8.30 2.21 11.75
N LYS A 92 -7.89 1.30 12.65
CA LYS A 92 -8.48 1.20 14.00
C LYS A 92 -8.11 2.38 14.89
N LYS A 93 -6.81 2.71 14.98
CA LYS A 93 -6.31 3.77 15.86
C LYS A 93 -6.56 5.15 15.28
N GLY A 94 -6.37 5.29 13.98
CA GLY A 94 -6.32 6.58 13.30
C GLY A 94 -7.62 7.04 12.67
N ILE A 95 -8.63 6.16 12.49
CA ILE A 95 -9.91 6.54 11.88
C ILE A 95 -11.12 6.09 12.71
N VAL A 96 -11.19 4.81 13.08
CA VAL A 96 -12.35 4.24 13.80
C VAL A 96 -12.56 4.90 15.16
N ARG A 97 -11.50 5.07 15.96
CA ARG A 97 -11.55 5.64 17.32
C ARG A 97 -12.04 7.09 17.39
N ILE A 98 -12.21 7.74 16.24
CA ILE A 98 -12.54 9.16 16.13
C ILE A 98 -13.99 9.39 15.81
N ILE A 99 -14.57 8.45 15.08
CA ILE A 99 -15.98 8.48 14.69
C ILE A 99 -16.79 7.67 15.70
N ARG A 100 -16.13 6.81 16.49
CA ARG A 100 -16.83 5.87 17.37
C ARG A 100 -16.25 5.86 18.78
N VAL A 101 -17.14 5.89 19.76
CA VAL A 101 -16.82 5.63 21.17
C VAL A 101 -17.49 4.33 21.58
N ASP A 102 -16.70 3.40 22.10
CA ASP A 102 -17.24 2.18 22.71
C ASP A 102 -17.69 2.48 24.13
N ASP A 103 -19.01 2.42 24.36
CA ASP A 103 -19.54 2.35 25.70
C ASP A 103 -19.30 0.94 26.24
N LYS A 104 -18.19 0.79 26.97
CA LYS A 104 -17.80 -0.49 27.60
C LYS A 104 -18.84 -1.03 28.57
N LYS A 105 -19.66 -0.17 29.18
CA LYS A 105 -20.69 -0.61 30.13
C LYS A 105 -21.84 -1.28 29.39
N ASN A 106 -22.25 -0.70 28.27
CA ASN A 106 -23.39 -1.17 27.49
C ASN A 106 -23.02 -2.06 26.31
N LYS A 107 -21.71 -2.19 25.99
CA LYS A 107 -21.17 -2.88 24.81
C LYS A 107 -21.77 -2.34 23.50
N ILE A 108 -21.99 -1.03 23.44
CA ILE A 108 -22.53 -0.32 22.27
C ILE A 108 -21.43 0.57 21.69
N THR A 109 -21.33 0.60 20.38
CA THR A 109 -20.47 1.54 19.66
C THR A 109 -21.33 2.71 19.20
N ILE A 110 -21.06 3.90 19.73
CA ILE A 110 -21.81 5.13 19.42
C ILE A 110 -21.05 5.89 18.35
N GLU A 111 -21.72 6.21 17.25
CA GLU A 111 -21.20 7.12 16.23
C GLU A 111 -21.27 8.56 16.76
N LEU A 112 -20.16 9.26 16.68
CA LEU A 112 -20.00 10.63 17.15
C LEU A 112 -20.50 11.61 16.09
N GLU A 113 -21.05 12.74 16.54
CA GLU A 113 -21.34 13.85 15.63
C GLU A 113 -20.02 14.46 15.11
N PRO A 114 -20.00 15.06 13.90
CA PRO A 114 -18.79 15.66 13.34
C PRO A 114 -18.08 16.67 14.25
N SER A 115 -18.84 17.38 15.09
CA SER A 115 -18.33 18.34 16.07
C SER A 115 -17.58 17.70 17.25
N GLN A 116 -17.74 16.39 17.45
CA GLN A 116 -17.09 15.60 18.48
C GLN A 116 -15.92 14.78 17.94
N HIS A 117 -15.72 14.78 16.62
CA HIS A 117 -14.54 14.15 16.01
C HIS A 117 -13.27 14.86 16.50
N GLN A 118 -12.19 14.11 16.64
CA GLN A 118 -10.86 14.67 16.80
C GLN A 118 -10.51 15.52 15.57
N ASN A 119 -9.85 16.66 15.75
CA ASN A 119 -9.34 17.44 14.63
C ASN A 119 -8.22 16.69 13.88
N LEU A 120 -7.91 17.16 12.67
CA LEU A 120 -6.92 16.54 11.79
C LEU A 120 -5.52 16.44 12.40
N PHE A 121 -5.11 17.43 13.21
CA PHE A 121 -3.81 17.42 13.87
C PHE A 121 -3.69 16.29 14.90
N ALA A 122 -4.70 16.14 15.75
CA ALA A 122 -4.77 15.07 16.72
C ALA A 122 -4.73 13.69 16.03
N LEU A 123 -5.35 13.57 14.85
CA LEU A 123 -5.21 12.36 14.04
C LEU A 123 -3.79 12.12 13.60
N ALA A 124 -3.17 13.12 12.98
CA ALA A 124 -1.81 12.99 12.48
C ALA A 124 -0.86 12.59 13.61
N GLN A 125 -1.05 13.14 14.81
CA GLN A 125 -0.32 12.73 16.01
C GLN A 125 -0.50 11.23 16.33
N CYS A 126 -1.71 10.69 16.25
CA CYS A 126 -1.97 9.26 16.44
C CYS A 126 -1.34 8.36 15.37
N PHE A 127 -1.20 8.85 14.13
CA PHE A 127 -0.55 8.09 13.05
C PHE A 127 0.97 8.07 13.20
N VAL A 128 1.57 9.17 13.65
CA VAL A 128 3.03 9.26 13.83
C VAL A 128 3.50 8.77 15.21
N ASP A 129 2.59 8.52 16.14
CA ASP A 129 2.92 8.04 17.49
C ASP A 129 3.70 6.72 17.45
N GLY A 130 4.82 6.67 18.18
CA GLY A 130 5.74 5.53 18.17
C GLY A 130 6.53 5.36 16.87
N THR A 131 6.51 6.34 15.96
CA THR A 131 7.26 6.31 14.70
C THR A 131 8.31 7.42 14.64
N LYS A 132 9.19 7.37 13.64
CA LYS A 132 10.10 8.48 13.30
C LYS A 132 9.49 9.50 12.35
N CYS A 133 8.23 9.32 11.94
CA CYS A 133 7.55 10.22 11.02
C CYS A 133 7.26 11.56 11.68
N ARG A 134 7.00 12.57 10.86
CA ARG A 134 6.68 13.93 11.27
C ARG A 134 5.35 14.33 10.67
N ILE A 135 4.64 15.25 11.31
CA ILE A 135 3.36 15.75 10.81
C ILE A 135 3.65 16.78 9.72
N THR A 136 3.47 16.37 8.47
CA THR A 136 3.63 17.22 7.28
C THR A 136 2.27 17.55 6.67
N ASN A 137 2.20 18.61 5.85
CA ASN A 137 0.96 18.95 5.13
C ASN A 137 0.48 17.78 4.25
N ALA A 138 1.41 17.13 3.55
CA ALA A 138 1.10 16.00 2.68
C ALA A 138 0.55 14.78 3.46
N LEU A 139 1.08 14.49 4.65
CA LEU A 139 0.53 13.44 5.53
C LEU A 139 -0.88 13.80 6.00
N CYS A 140 -1.12 15.05 6.40
CA CYS A 140 -2.45 15.53 6.77
C CYS A 140 -3.46 15.38 5.60
N GLY A 141 -3.05 15.69 4.37
CA GLY A 141 -3.89 15.47 3.18
C GLY A 141 -4.27 14.01 2.97
N ARG A 142 -3.31 13.09 3.16
CA ARG A 142 -3.59 11.64 3.11
C ARG A 142 -4.55 11.19 4.20
N ILE A 143 -4.40 11.70 5.42
CA ILE A 143 -5.29 11.35 6.53
C ILE A 143 -6.70 11.92 6.31
N ALA A 144 -6.81 13.14 5.79
CA ALA A 144 -8.10 13.73 5.42
C ALA A 144 -8.82 12.87 4.37
N LEU A 145 -8.11 12.44 3.31
CA LEU A 145 -8.65 11.50 2.33
C LEU A 145 -9.09 10.17 2.96
N MET A 146 -8.25 9.58 3.84
CA MET A 146 -8.61 8.35 4.54
C MET A 146 -9.88 8.51 5.38
N ARG A 147 -10.06 9.66 6.04
CA ARG A 147 -11.25 9.94 6.83
C ARG A 147 -12.48 10.09 5.93
N ASP A 148 -12.37 10.87 4.86
CA ASP A 148 -13.45 11.07 3.89
C ASP A 148 -13.95 9.74 3.30
N VAL A 149 -13.03 8.91 2.79
CA VAL A 149 -13.36 7.58 2.26
C VAL A 149 -13.98 6.68 3.33
N TYR A 150 -13.51 6.75 4.58
CA TYR A 150 -14.08 5.93 5.65
C TYR A 150 -15.49 6.37 6.05
N LEU A 151 -15.75 7.67 6.09
CA LEU A 151 -17.08 8.23 6.36
C LEU A 151 -18.07 7.81 5.26
N ALA A 152 -17.62 7.77 4.01
CA ALA A 152 -18.42 7.23 2.91
C ALA A 152 -18.59 5.70 3.01
N ASN A 153 -17.54 4.96 3.38
CA ASN A 153 -17.56 3.51 3.49
C ASN A 153 -16.60 2.94 4.55
N SER A 154 -17.14 2.64 5.72
CA SER A 154 -16.37 2.05 6.84
C SER A 154 -16.11 0.54 6.70
N GLY A 155 -16.65 -0.10 5.67
CA GLY A 155 -16.71 -1.53 5.47
C GLY A 155 -15.37 -2.21 5.12
N THR A 156 -15.46 -3.44 4.62
CA THR A 156 -14.30 -4.26 4.22
C THR A 156 -13.65 -3.74 2.94
N SER A 157 -14.36 -3.00 2.09
CA SER A 157 -13.85 -2.40 0.86
C SER A 157 -13.07 -1.10 1.07
N PHE A 158 -13.05 -0.54 2.29
CA PHE A 158 -12.38 0.72 2.62
C PHE A 158 -11.02 0.93 1.93
N TRP A 159 -10.12 -0.05 2.01
CA TRP A 159 -8.78 0.06 1.40
C TRP A 159 -8.81 0.04 -0.13
N THR A 160 -9.76 -0.68 -0.73
CA THR A 160 -9.98 -0.66 -2.17
C THR A 160 -10.52 0.71 -2.61
N ASP A 161 -11.48 1.24 -1.86
CA ASP A 161 -12.12 2.53 -2.17
C ASP A 161 -11.11 3.67 -2.03
N LEU A 162 -10.21 3.59 -1.04
CA LEU A 162 -9.10 4.52 -0.88
C LEU A 162 -8.10 4.47 -2.04
N ASP A 163 -7.72 3.26 -2.49
CA ASP A 163 -6.83 3.09 -3.64
C ASP A 163 -7.48 3.64 -4.93
N ASN A 164 -8.78 3.41 -5.11
CA ASN A 164 -9.55 3.96 -6.24
C ASN A 164 -9.60 5.49 -6.19
N ALA A 165 -9.81 6.09 -5.01
CA ALA A 165 -9.79 7.53 -4.84
C ALA A 165 -8.42 8.12 -5.24
N LEU A 166 -7.32 7.49 -4.84
CA LEU A 166 -5.97 7.91 -5.25
C LEU A 166 -5.72 7.78 -6.76
N VAL A 167 -6.23 6.72 -7.38
CA VAL A 167 -6.16 6.56 -8.84
C VAL A 167 -6.93 7.68 -9.53
N LEU A 168 -8.15 7.99 -9.08
CA LEU A 168 -8.97 9.06 -9.63
C LEU A 168 -8.29 10.43 -9.47
N MET A 169 -7.73 10.73 -8.29
CA MET A 169 -6.97 11.98 -8.08
C MET A 169 -5.81 12.12 -9.06
N ARG A 170 -5.06 11.04 -9.33
CA ARG A 170 -3.97 11.06 -10.32
C ARG A 170 -4.48 11.28 -11.75
N GLN A 171 -5.62 10.68 -12.10
CA GLN A 171 -6.23 10.87 -13.42
C GLN A 171 -6.70 12.31 -13.60
N VAL A 172 -7.38 12.88 -12.60
CA VAL A 172 -7.85 14.28 -12.61
C VAL A 172 -6.68 15.26 -12.64
N ALA A 173 -5.57 14.94 -11.96
CA ALA A 173 -4.37 15.76 -11.99
C ALA A 173 -3.57 15.66 -13.29
N GLU A 174 -3.88 14.72 -14.19
CA GLU A 174 -3.15 14.47 -15.45
C GLU A 174 -1.63 14.34 -15.27
N GLY A 175 -1.19 13.82 -14.11
CA GLY A 175 0.22 13.70 -13.75
C GLY A 175 0.88 14.96 -13.17
N SER A 176 0.16 16.09 -13.03
CA SER A 176 0.65 17.30 -12.36
C SER A 176 0.73 17.10 -10.85
N GLU A 177 1.92 17.26 -10.27
CA GLU A 177 2.09 17.23 -8.81
C GLU A 177 1.39 18.41 -8.14
N ASP A 178 1.49 19.61 -8.70
CA ASP A 178 0.84 20.83 -8.17
C ASP A 178 -0.68 20.68 -8.10
N ALA A 179 -1.31 20.10 -9.14
CA ALA A 179 -2.74 19.85 -9.15
C ALA A 179 -3.15 18.84 -8.07
N ARG A 180 -2.36 17.77 -7.89
CA ARG A 180 -2.60 16.78 -6.85
C ARG A 180 -2.46 17.37 -5.45
N ASP A 181 -1.46 18.22 -5.24
CA ASP A 181 -1.22 18.88 -3.96
C ASP A 181 -2.36 19.86 -3.63
N ALA A 182 -2.85 20.61 -4.63
CA ALA A 182 -4.05 21.45 -4.48
C ALA A 182 -5.30 20.65 -4.07
N MET A 183 -5.52 19.46 -4.65
CA MET A 183 -6.63 18.60 -4.24
C MET A 183 -6.50 18.12 -2.78
N PHE A 184 -5.28 17.85 -2.32
CA PHE A 184 -5.06 17.51 -0.91
C PHE A 184 -5.26 18.70 0.01
N GLU A 185 -4.88 19.91 -0.40
CA GLU A 185 -5.17 21.14 0.36
C GLU A 185 -6.68 21.37 0.49
N ASP A 186 -7.44 21.17 -0.58
CA ASP A 186 -8.91 21.27 -0.56
C ASP A 186 -9.54 20.24 0.40
N LEU A 187 -9.01 19.01 0.43
CA LEU A 187 -9.43 17.97 1.38
C LEU A 187 -9.14 18.38 2.83
N ILE A 188 -7.97 18.95 3.10
CA ILE A 188 -7.58 19.44 4.43
C ILE A 188 -8.53 20.56 4.88
N GLU A 189 -8.82 21.53 4.00
CA GLU A 189 -9.73 22.64 4.33
C GLU A 189 -11.17 22.17 4.53
N THR A 190 -11.60 21.17 3.76
CA THR A 190 -12.92 20.53 3.95
C THR A 190 -12.98 19.80 5.28
N ASP A 191 -11.94 19.03 5.63
CA ASP A 191 -11.84 18.31 6.90
C ASP A 191 -11.88 19.29 8.10
N LYS A 192 -11.10 20.37 8.05
CA LYS A 192 -11.10 21.42 9.09
C LYS A 192 -12.48 22.06 9.28
N LYS A 193 -13.22 22.29 8.20
CA LYS A 193 -14.58 22.85 8.28
C LYS A 193 -15.57 21.88 8.95
N LEU A 194 -15.43 20.58 8.69
CA LEU A 194 -16.35 19.56 9.20
C LEU A 194 -16.02 19.10 10.64
N HIS A 195 -14.74 19.00 10.97
CA HIS A 195 -14.25 18.36 12.20
C HIS A 195 -13.50 19.30 13.14
N GLY A 196 -13.53 20.60 12.84
CA GLY A 196 -12.91 21.65 13.63
C GLY A 196 -11.52 22.04 13.12
N ALA A 197 -11.28 23.35 13.07
CA ALA A 197 -10.00 23.92 12.69
C ALA A 197 -9.07 24.01 13.90
N VAL A 198 -7.81 23.60 13.70
CA VAL A 198 -6.69 23.88 14.60
C VAL A 198 -5.53 24.35 13.73
N ASP A 199 -4.80 25.36 14.18
CA ASP A 199 -3.57 25.78 13.53
C ASP A 199 -2.54 24.67 13.62
N ILE A 200 -2.25 24.04 12.47
CA ILE A 200 -1.29 22.95 12.38
C ILE A 200 0.09 23.54 12.15
N ILE A 201 1.00 23.29 13.09
CA ILE A 201 2.43 23.57 12.89
C ILE A 201 3.03 22.38 12.15
N TYR A 202 3.14 22.52 10.83
CA TYR A 202 3.79 21.51 10.01
C TYR A 202 5.29 21.44 10.28
N GLN A 203 5.81 20.22 10.32
CA GLN A 203 7.23 19.94 10.53
C GLN A 203 7.87 19.55 9.19
N SER A 204 9.18 19.78 9.06
CA SER A 204 9.93 19.20 7.94
C SER A 204 9.98 17.68 8.06
N THR A 205 10.03 17.00 6.92
CA THR A 205 10.17 15.55 6.84
C THR A 205 11.45 15.10 7.56
N HIS A 206 11.37 13.99 8.29
CA HIS A 206 12.53 13.37 8.94
C HIS A 206 13.38 12.63 7.90
N ASP A 207 14.70 12.60 8.04
CA ASP A 207 15.65 11.99 7.09
C ASP A 207 15.23 10.59 6.61
N LEU A 208 14.91 9.68 7.55
CA LEU A 208 14.40 8.35 7.22
C LEU A 208 13.12 8.37 6.36
N GLN A 209 12.18 9.27 6.63
CA GLN A 209 10.95 9.35 5.84
C GLN A 209 11.24 9.92 4.45
N GLN A 210 12.13 10.92 4.36
CA GLN A 210 12.56 11.45 3.07
C GLN A 210 13.20 10.35 2.23
N GLU A 211 14.06 9.51 2.83
CA GLU A 211 14.68 8.38 2.15
C GLU A 211 13.67 7.33 1.67
N VAL A 212 12.62 7.06 2.46
CA VAL A 212 11.51 6.19 2.05
C VAL A 212 10.77 6.79 0.86
N ASP A 213 10.47 8.08 0.90
CA ASP A 213 9.77 8.79 -0.18
C ASP A 213 10.60 8.77 -1.47
N ASP A 214 11.90 9.05 -1.39
CA ASP A 214 12.84 9.00 -2.53
C ASP A 214 12.89 7.59 -3.16
N LEU A 215 12.86 6.54 -2.34
CA LEU A 215 12.84 5.15 -2.80
C LEU A 215 11.51 4.77 -3.46
N ILE A 216 10.40 5.29 -2.97
CA ILE A 216 9.08 5.09 -3.57
C ILE A 216 9.03 5.74 -4.96
N ASP A 217 9.54 6.96 -5.09
CA ASP A 217 9.59 7.68 -6.36
C ASP A 217 10.50 6.95 -7.38
N ALA A 218 11.68 6.49 -6.96
CA ALA A 218 12.58 5.70 -7.80
C ALA A 218 11.93 4.40 -8.31
N THR A 219 11.28 3.65 -7.42
CA THR A 219 10.59 2.39 -7.77
C THR A 219 9.45 2.65 -8.77
N SER A 220 8.75 3.76 -8.60
CA SER A 220 7.63 4.14 -9.48
C SER A 220 8.10 4.54 -10.88
N ALA A 221 9.25 5.23 -10.98
CA ALA A 221 9.86 5.58 -12.26
C ALA A 221 10.35 4.35 -13.05
N ASP A 222 10.93 3.35 -12.37
CA ASP A 222 11.36 2.09 -12.98
C ASP A 222 10.19 1.27 -13.53
N ALA A 223 9.08 1.23 -12.79
CA ALA A 223 7.86 0.56 -13.21
C ALA A 223 7.27 1.20 -14.49
N ALA A 224 7.23 2.53 -14.56
CA ALA A 224 6.77 3.26 -15.74
C ALA A 224 7.67 3.01 -16.96
N SER A 225 9.00 3.02 -16.77
CA SER A 225 9.97 2.79 -17.85
C SER A 225 9.89 1.36 -18.43
N THR A 226 9.58 0.38 -17.58
CA THR A 226 9.43 -1.03 -17.99
C THR A 226 8.16 -1.26 -18.79
N ALA A 227 7.07 -0.55 -18.48
CA ALA A 227 5.81 -0.64 -19.22
C ALA A 227 5.96 -0.15 -20.67
N THR A 228 6.65 0.98 -20.89
CA THR A 228 6.85 1.56 -22.23
C THR A 228 7.69 0.67 -23.16
N ARG A 229 8.58 -0.17 -22.60
CA ARG A 229 9.44 -1.06 -23.41
C ARG A 229 8.74 -2.30 -23.97
N ARG A 230 7.62 -2.74 -23.38
CA ARG A 230 6.90 -3.95 -23.85
C ARG A 230 5.98 -3.70 -25.04
N ASP A 231 5.73 -2.43 -25.39
CA ASP A 231 4.77 -2.04 -26.42
C ASP A 231 5.42 -1.75 -27.80
N CYS A 232 6.69 -2.12 -27.98
CA CYS A 232 7.44 -1.95 -29.24
C CYS A 232 7.84 -3.27 -29.90
N SER A 233 7.16 -4.38 -29.59
CA SER A 233 7.29 -5.60 -30.40
C SER A 233 6.32 -5.50 -31.58
N PRO A 234 6.79 -5.36 -32.83
CA PRO A 234 5.90 -5.42 -33.99
C PRO A 234 5.18 -6.77 -33.98
N PRO A 235 3.88 -6.80 -34.32
CA PRO A 235 3.15 -8.06 -34.42
C PRO A 235 3.87 -8.99 -35.41
N PRO A 236 3.97 -10.30 -35.12
CA PRO A 236 4.52 -11.25 -36.08
C PRO A 236 3.69 -11.16 -37.37
N GLU A 237 4.35 -10.86 -38.48
CA GLU A 237 3.76 -10.88 -39.81
C GLU A 237 3.28 -12.30 -40.08
N GLY A 238 1.97 -12.51 -39.92
CA GLY A 238 1.30 -13.77 -40.19
C GLY A 238 1.18 -13.97 -41.69
N ASP A 239 1.99 -14.87 -42.22
CA ASP A 239 1.85 -15.46 -43.55
C ASP A 239 0.44 -16.08 -43.65
N SER A 240 -0.39 -15.50 -44.51
CA SER A 240 -1.77 -15.92 -44.74
C SER A 240 -1.86 -16.69 -46.06
N ASP A 241 -1.38 -17.92 -46.03
CA ASP A 241 -1.65 -18.92 -47.06
C ASP A 241 -2.98 -19.65 -46.75
N GLN A 242 -3.99 -19.26 -47.52
CA GLN A 242 -4.82 -20.17 -48.33
C GLN A 242 -5.46 -21.40 -47.66
N LEU A 243 -6.79 -21.35 -47.42
CA LEU A 243 -7.67 -22.52 -47.57
C LEU A 243 -9.09 -22.10 -47.99
N ASP A 244 -9.44 -22.47 -49.23
CA ASP A 244 -10.81 -22.56 -49.75
C ASP A 244 -11.53 -23.83 -49.23
N ALA A 245 -12.84 -23.71 -48.99
CA ALA A 245 -13.93 -24.73 -49.13
C ALA A 245 -15.08 -24.35 -48.16
N ASP A 246 -16.25 -23.90 -48.63
CA ASP A 246 -17.35 -24.62 -49.29
C ASP A 246 -18.31 -25.36 -48.31
N GLY A 247 -19.61 -25.17 -48.56
CA GLY A 247 -20.77 -25.81 -47.90
C GLY A 247 -21.32 -25.08 -46.66
N GLY A 248 -22.60 -24.69 -46.53
CA GLY A 248 -23.82 -25.10 -47.21
C GLY A 248 -24.87 -25.56 -46.17
N GLY A 249 -26.04 -24.90 -46.14
CA GLY A 249 -27.26 -25.33 -45.41
C GLY A 249 -27.26 -25.06 -43.90
N GLY A 250 -28.36 -24.74 -43.23
CA GLY A 250 -29.77 -24.68 -43.57
C GLY A 250 -30.51 -24.12 -42.35
N ALA A 251 -31.69 -23.57 -42.60
CA ALA A 251 -32.59 -23.01 -41.60
C ALA A 251 -33.20 -24.09 -40.70
N GLU A 252 -33.41 -23.81 -39.42
CA GLU A 252 -34.65 -24.22 -38.73
C GLU A 252 -34.86 -23.40 -37.45
N ALA A 253 -36.06 -22.82 -37.35
CA ALA A 253 -36.59 -22.17 -36.18
C ALA A 253 -37.26 -23.21 -35.28
N VAL A 254 -37.05 -23.12 -33.96
CA VAL A 254 -37.93 -23.77 -32.98
C VAL A 254 -38.16 -22.81 -31.81
N ASP A 255 -39.38 -22.28 -31.77
CA ASP A 255 -40.07 -21.82 -30.57
C ASP A 255 -40.24 -22.98 -29.60
N THR A 256 -39.88 -22.80 -28.33
CA THR A 256 -40.65 -23.39 -27.21
C THR A 256 -40.52 -22.55 -25.94
N ASN A 257 -41.65 -21.92 -25.66
CA ASN A 257 -42.24 -21.51 -24.39
C ASN A 257 -41.83 -22.34 -23.15
N SER A 258 -41.53 -21.67 -22.03
CA SER A 258 -41.97 -21.97 -20.64
C SER A 258 -41.57 -20.85 -19.68
#